data_AF-A0A8H3GKS8-F1
#
_entry.id   AF-A0A8H3GKS8-F1
#
_cell.length_a   1.000
_cell.length_b   1.000
_cell.length_c   1.000
_cell.angle_alpha   90.00
_cell.angle_beta   90.00
_cell.angle_gamma   90.00
#
_symmetry.space_group_name_H-M   'P 1'
#
loop_
_entity.id
_entity.type
_entity.pdbx_description
1 polymer ?
#
loop_
_entity_poly.entity_id
_entity_poly.type
_entity_poly.pdbx_seq_one_letter_code
_entity_poly.pdbx_strand_id
1 'polypeptide(L)'
;MERRAHFFGNDSGEVRFIGSVPTPWPSWLIAAHPDRAEPTPLKNFLGALTGYVTKFDSDEQRAQADVDFIQKRFGYPEEDIRAWLKTVRWAEDCTAIPGKVIVDTLNILDKAGVVKRPMDGFNVEDFTNNEVVRLV
;
A
#
# COMPACT_ATOMS: atom_id res chain seq x y z
N MET A 1 5.05 3.37 -1.28
CA MET A 1 6.11 3.57 -0.28
C MET A 1 5.78 4.83 0.51
N GLU A 2 5.09 4.67 1.63
CA GLU A 2 4.74 5.74 2.56
C GLU A 2 5.96 5.98 3.45
N ARG A 3 6.49 7.19 3.38
CA ARG A 3 7.64 7.63 4.17
C ARG A 3 7.10 8.42 5.35
N ARG A 4 7.39 7.98 6.58
CA ARG A 4 7.17 8.83 7.74
C ARG A 4 8.28 9.90 7.73
N ALA A 5 7.91 11.13 7.40
CA ALA A 5 8.81 12.27 7.43
C ALA A 5 8.90 12.80 8.88
N HIS A 6 10.12 12.97 9.36
CA HIS A 6 10.35 13.66 10.63
C HIS A 6 10.59 15.14 10.34
N PHE A 7 9.86 15.98 11.06
CA PHE A 7 9.85 17.43 10.89
C PHE A 7 10.21 18.12 12.20
N PHE A 8 11.16 19.05 12.15
CA PHE A 8 11.40 20.00 13.24
C PHE A 8 10.78 21.34 12.85
N GLY A 9 9.90 21.87 13.70
CA GLY A 9 9.17 23.12 13.46
C GLY A 9 9.88 24.32 14.07
N ASN A 10 9.82 25.44 13.37
CA ASN A 10 10.07 26.80 13.86
C ASN A 10 8.72 27.52 13.97
N ASP A 11 8.61 28.58 14.79
CA ASP A 11 7.44 29.45 14.91
C ASP A 11 7.02 30.12 13.57
N SER A 12 7.81 29.97 12.50
CA SER A 12 7.47 30.37 11.12
C SER A 12 6.49 29.43 10.40
N GLY A 13 6.16 28.27 10.97
CA GLY A 13 5.31 27.25 10.31
C GLY A 13 6.04 26.40 9.27
N GLU A 14 7.35 26.61 9.09
CA GLU A 14 8.19 25.78 8.23
C GLU A 14 8.63 24.50 8.95
N VAL A 15 8.72 23.42 8.19
CA VAL A 15 9.19 22.13 8.69
C VAL A 15 10.48 21.71 8.00
N ARG A 16 11.51 21.34 8.77
CA ARG A 16 12.76 20.79 8.23
C ARG A 16 12.74 19.28 8.20
N PHE A 17 13.03 18.70 7.03
CA PHE A 17 13.23 17.25 6.88
C PHE A 17 14.52 16.81 7.56
N ILE A 18 14.42 15.99 8.61
CA ILE A 18 15.60 15.48 9.34
C ILE A 18 15.88 13.99 9.08
N GLY A 19 15.05 13.34 8.27
CA GLY A 19 15.22 11.94 7.88
C GLY A 19 13.91 11.24 7.56
N SER A 20 14.03 10.06 6.95
CA SER A 20 12.93 9.15 6.66
C SER A 20 13.33 7.72 6.93
N VAL A 21 12.43 6.95 7.53
CA VAL A 21 12.55 5.50 7.63
C VAL A 21 11.53 4.87 6.68
N PRO A 22 11.96 4.14 5.64
CA PRO A 22 11.03 3.43 4.77
C PRO A 22 10.34 2.31 5.56
N THR A 23 9.03 2.13 5.35
CA THR A 23 8.32 0.97 5.92
C THR A 23 8.81 -0.31 5.23
N PRO A 24 9.10 -1.38 6.01
CA PRO A 24 9.54 -2.64 5.43
C PRO A 24 8.39 -3.47 4.82
N TRP A 25 7.16 -2.95 4.84
CA TRP A 25 5.95 -3.57 4.29
C TRP A 25 5.25 -2.66 3.28
N PRO A 26 4.33 -3.21 2.46
CA PRO A 26 3.50 -2.43 1.54
C PRO A 26 2.72 -1.35 2.28
N SER A 27 2.66 -0.17 1.68
CA SER A 27 2.00 0.99 2.30
C SER A 27 0.49 0.92 2.25
N TRP A 28 -0.07 0.04 1.42
CA TRP A 28 -1.50 -0.07 1.19
C TRP A 28 -1.89 -1.54 1.11
N LEU A 29 -3.02 -1.87 1.74
CA LEU A 29 -3.71 -3.16 1.67
C LEU A 29 -5.20 -2.89 1.53
N ILE A 30 -5.92 -3.86 0.95
CA ILE A 30 -7.38 -3.84 0.88
C ILE A 30 -7.88 -4.80 1.95
N ALA A 31 -8.73 -4.30 2.84
CA ALA A 31 -9.40 -5.10 3.86
C ALA A 31 -10.92 -5.08 3.62
N ALA A 32 -11.56 -6.20 3.91
CA ALA A 32 -13.01 -6.35 3.85
C ALA A 32 -13.51 -6.98 5.15
N HIS A 33 -14.75 -6.68 5.52
CA HIS A 33 -15.35 -7.28 6.72
C HIS A 33 -15.70 -8.75 6.44
N PRO A 34 -15.35 -9.69 7.32
CA PRO A 34 -15.50 -11.13 7.06
C PRO A 34 -16.96 -11.54 6.80
N ASP A 35 -17.93 -10.97 7.54
CA ASP A 35 -19.33 -11.39 7.45
C ASP A 35 -20.23 -10.47 6.61
N ARG A 36 -19.70 -9.34 6.11
CA ARG A 36 -20.51 -8.32 5.40
C ARG A 36 -20.09 -8.14 3.95
N ALA A 37 -19.08 -8.89 3.50
CA ALA A 37 -18.54 -8.79 2.17
C ALA A 37 -18.44 -10.18 1.55
N GLU A 38 -19.33 -10.43 0.58
CA GLU A 38 -19.42 -11.73 -0.08
C GLU A 38 -18.16 -12.02 -0.91
N PRO A 39 -17.62 -13.26 -0.89
CA PRO A 39 -16.38 -13.60 -1.58
C PRO A 39 -16.38 -13.33 -3.09
N THR A 40 -17.48 -13.65 -3.78
CA THR A 40 -17.55 -13.50 -5.25
C THR A 40 -17.50 -12.03 -5.71
N PRO A 41 -18.31 -11.10 -5.16
CA PRO A 41 -18.16 -9.67 -5.45
C PRO A 41 -16.75 -9.12 -5.14
N LEU A 42 -16.14 -9.54 -4.03
CA LEU A 42 -14.79 -9.11 -3.68
C LEU A 42 -13.75 -9.57 -4.71
N LYS A 43 -13.80 -10.85 -5.11
CA LYS A 43 -12.89 -11.40 -6.12
C LYS A 43 -13.05 -10.69 -7.47
N ASN A 44 -14.28 -10.40 -7.88
CA ASN A 44 -14.57 -9.65 -9.10
C ASN A 44 -14.04 -8.21 -9.01
N PHE A 45 -14.23 -7.54 -7.88
CA PHE A 45 -13.70 -6.20 -7.63
C PHE A 45 -12.17 -6.18 -7.73
N LEU A 46 -11.48 -7.10 -7.05
CA LEU A 46 -10.02 -7.18 -7.08
C LEU A 46 -9.50 -7.50 -8.48
N GLY A 47 -10.15 -8.41 -9.20
CA GLY A 47 -9.80 -8.73 -10.59
C GLY A 47 -9.94 -7.52 -11.53
N ALA A 48 -11.02 -6.75 -11.39
CA ALA A 48 -11.19 -5.50 -12.14
C ALA A 48 -10.15 -4.44 -11.74
N LEU A 49 -9.87 -4.32 -10.44
CA LEU A 49 -8.90 -3.36 -9.91
C LEU A 49 -7.49 -3.63 -10.45
N THR A 50 -7.08 -4.90 -10.59
CA THR A 50 -5.80 -5.27 -11.23
C THR A 50 -5.64 -4.57 -12.59
N GLY A 51 -6.68 -4.58 -13.43
CA GLY A 51 -6.65 -3.92 -14.74
C GLY A 51 -6.46 -2.40 -14.66
N TYR A 52 -7.13 -1.74 -13.71
CA TYR A 52 -6.98 -0.29 -13.52
C TYR A 52 -5.60 0.09 -12.96
N VAL A 53 -5.12 -0.66 -11.97
CA VAL A 53 -3.82 -0.44 -11.34
C VAL A 53 -2.69 -0.67 -12.33
N THR A 54 -2.71 -1.77 -13.07
CA THR A 54 -1.68 -2.05 -14.09
C THR A 54 -1.67 -1.02 -15.21
N LYS A 55 -2.86 -0.55 -15.64
CA LYS A 55 -2.96 0.54 -16.60
C LYS A 55 -2.32 1.83 -16.07
N PHE A 56 -2.66 2.23 -14.84
CA PHE A 56 -2.07 3.40 -14.17
C PHE A 56 -0.56 3.24 -13.88
N ASP A 57 -0.07 2.00 -13.73
CA ASP A 57 1.37 1.73 -13.54
C ASP A 57 2.14 1.78 -14.87
N SER A 58 1.47 1.72 -16.02
CA SER A 58 2.14 1.64 -17.33
C SER A 58 2.96 2.89 -17.67
N ASP A 59 4.08 2.67 -18.37
CA ASP A 59 4.98 3.75 -18.81
C ASP A 59 4.25 4.80 -19.67
N GLU A 60 3.28 4.36 -20.48
CA GLU A 60 2.47 5.25 -21.33
C GLU A 60 1.63 6.23 -20.48
N GLN A 61 0.88 5.72 -19.48
CA GLN A 61 0.05 6.58 -18.64
C GLN A 61 0.91 7.51 -17.78
N ARG A 62 2.03 7.00 -17.26
CA ARG A 62 2.96 7.77 -16.43
C ARG A 62 3.71 8.85 -17.18
N ALA A 63 3.81 8.75 -18.50
CA ALA A 63 4.46 9.78 -19.30
C ALA A 63 3.76 11.14 -19.13
N GLN A 64 2.42 11.15 -19.14
CA GLN A 64 1.64 12.39 -18.99
C GLN A 64 0.24 12.23 -18.42
N ALA A 65 -0.54 11.23 -18.81
CA ALA A 65 -1.96 11.15 -18.44
C ALA A 65 -2.18 11.06 -16.92
N ASP A 66 -1.35 10.29 -16.21
CA ASP A 66 -1.41 10.20 -14.75
C ASP A 66 -0.97 11.50 -14.08
N VAL A 67 0.03 12.18 -14.67
CA VAL A 67 0.51 13.47 -14.19
C VAL A 67 -0.61 14.50 -14.24
N ASP A 68 -1.27 14.62 -15.39
CA ASP A 68 -2.40 15.53 -15.60
C ASP A 68 -3.56 15.20 -14.66
N PHE A 69 -3.88 13.92 -14.50
CA PHE A 69 -4.93 13.47 -13.59
C PHE A 69 -4.63 13.87 -12.15
N ILE A 70 -3.43 13.57 -11.65
CA ILE A 70 -3.03 13.85 -10.27
C ILE A 70 -2.98 15.36 -10.04
N GLN A 71 -2.40 16.12 -10.96
CA GLN A 71 -2.33 17.58 -10.87
C GLN A 71 -3.72 18.20 -10.83
N LYS A 72 -4.61 17.80 -11.75
CA LYS A 72 -5.99 18.30 -11.80
C LYS A 72 -6.80 17.91 -10.56
N ARG A 73 -6.60 16.69 -10.04
CA ARG A 73 -7.44 16.15 -8.96
C ARG A 73 -6.99 16.56 -7.57
N PHE A 74 -5.69 16.73 -7.37
CA PHE A 74 -5.07 16.93 -6.06
C PHE A 74 -4.22 18.21 -5.96
N GLY A 75 -3.92 18.88 -7.07
CA GLY A 75 -3.24 20.18 -7.08
C GLY A 75 -1.74 20.14 -6.79
N TYR A 76 -1.11 18.97 -6.83
CA TYR A 76 0.33 18.84 -6.62
C TYR A 76 1.14 19.43 -7.79
N PRO A 77 2.31 20.04 -7.53
CA PRO A 77 3.24 20.44 -8.59
C PRO A 77 3.63 19.24 -9.46
N GLU A 78 3.75 19.46 -10.77
CA GLU A 78 4.10 18.41 -11.71
C GLU A 78 5.44 17.73 -11.37
N GLU A 79 6.42 18.52 -10.94
CA GLU A 79 7.74 18.02 -10.54
C GLU A 79 7.66 17.00 -9.39
N ASP A 80 6.81 17.27 -8.38
CA ASP A 80 6.58 16.38 -7.24
C ASP A 80 5.85 15.11 -7.66
N ILE A 81 4.86 15.24 -8.55
CA ILE A 81 4.12 14.10 -9.09
C ILE A 81 5.07 13.18 -9.85
N ARG A 82 5.92 13.73 -10.72
CA ARG A 82 6.90 12.95 -11.49
C ARG A 82 7.94 12.32 -10.58
N ALA A 83 8.40 13.02 -9.55
CA ALA A 83 9.31 12.46 -8.56
C ALA A 83 8.64 11.29 -7.80
N TRP A 84 7.36 11.44 -7.42
CA TRP A 84 6.60 10.40 -6.75
C TRP A 84 6.37 9.17 -7.63
N LEU A 85 5.93 9.35 -8.88
CA LEU A 85 5.67 8.27 -9.84
C LEU A 85 6.89 7.38 -10.10
N LYS A 86 8.12 7.93 -10.03
CA LYS A 86 9.36 7.15 -10.13
C LYS A 86 9.57 6.18 -8.96
N THR A 87 9.02 6.51 -7.79
CA THR A 87 9.27 5.79 -6.53
C THR A 87 8.13 4.85 -6.12
N VAL A 88 6.90 5.17 -6.50
CA VAL A 88 5.75 4.31 -6.19
C VAL A 88 5.84 3.02 -7.01
N ARG A 89 5.36 1.93 -6.41
CA ARG A 89 5.21 0.62 -7.05
C ARG A 89 3.81 0.14 -6.73
N TRP A 90 3.14 -0.46 -7.70
CA TRP A 90 1.80 -0.99 -7.52
C TRP A 90 1.80 -2.51 -7.59
N ALA A 91 0.69 -3.12 -7.16
CA ALA A 91 0.50 -4.55 -7.28
C ALA A 91 0.25 -4.92 -8.75
N GLU A 92 0.98 -5.93 -9.24
CA GLU A 92 0.74 -6.52 -10.56
C GLU A 92 -0.55 -7.36 -10.60
N ASP A 93 -0.96 -7.88 -9.43
CA ASP A 93 -2.20 -8.64 -9.28
C ASP A 93 -2.81 -8.41 -7.89
N CYS A 94 -3.95 -7.73 -7.85
CA CYS A 94 -4.70 -7.46 -6.62
C CYS A 94 -5.42 -8.68 -6.04
N THR A 95 -5.45 -9.82 -6.75
CA THR A 95 -5.99 -11.09 -6.26
C THR A 95 -4.92 -11.98 -5.62
N ALA A 96 -3.66 -11.52 -5.58
CA ALA A 96 -2.53 -12.21 -4.96
C ALA A 96 -2.04 -11.44 -3.74
N ILE A 97 -1.68 -12.16 -2.67
CA ILE A 97 -1.04 -11.55 -1.50
C ILE A 97 0.19 -12.35 -1.09
N PRO A 98 1.38 -11.71 -1.02
CA PRO A 98 2.58 -12.37 -0.55
C PRO A 98 2.45 -12.73 0.94
N GLY A 99 2.30 -14.00 1.27
CA GLY A 99 2.03 -14.42 2.66
C GLY A 99 3.16 -14.02 3.62
N LYS A 100 4.40 -14.03 3.10
CA LYS A 100 5.60 -13.59 3.82
C LYS A 100 5.48 -12.14 4.31
N VAL A 101 4.87 -11.25 3.53
CA VAL A 101 4.73 -9.84 3.90
C VAL A 101 3.88 -9.67 5.16
N ILE A 102 2.77 -10.41 5.28
CA ILE A 102 1.91 -10.35 6.47
C ILE A 102 2.68 -10.82 7.70
N VAL A 103 3.32 -11.98 7.61
CA VAL A 103 4.07 -12.58 8.72
C VAL A 103 5.25 -11.71 9.13
N ASP A 104 6.03 -11.20 8.18
CA ASP A 104 7.16 -10.29 8.47
C ASP A 104 6.69 -9.01 9.16
N THR A 105 5.59 -8.41 8.69
CA THR A 105 4.99 -7.22 9.28
C THR A 105 4.60 -7.47 10.73
N LEU A 106 3.85 -8.54 10.99
CA LEU A 106 3.42 -8.92 12.34
C LEU A 106 4.60 -9.22 13.26
N ASN A 107 5.65 -9.87 12.75
CA ASN A 107 6.89 -10.12 13.50
C ASN A 107 7.61 -8.84 13.90
N ILE A 108 7.65 -7.83 13.03
CA ILE A 108 8.28 -6.54 13.34
C ILE A 108 7.44 -5.78 14.37
N LEU A 109 6.11 -5.77 14.21
CA LEU A 109 5.21 -5.12 15.17
C LEU A 109 5.24 -5.80 16.55
N ASP A 110 5.41 -7.13 16.60
CA ASP A 110 5.61 -7.91 17.82
C ASP A 110 6.92 -7.52 18.52
N LYS A 111 8.03 -7.48 17.77
CA LYS A 111 9.33 -7.01 18.31
C LYS A 111 9.29 -5.56 18.80
N ALA A 112 8.47 -4.72 18.19
CA ALA A 112 8.25 -3.34 18.61
C ALA A 112 7.30 -3.20 19.80
N GLY A 113 6.69 -4.29 20.28
CA GLY A 113 5.74 -4.29 21.39
C GLY A 113 4.35 -3.73 21.05
N VAL A 114 4.02 -3.62 19.75
CA VAL A 114 2.75 -3.06 19.27
C VAL A 114 1.65 -4.12 19.20
N VAL A 115 2.00 -5.35 18.81
CA VAL A 115 1.11 -6.52 18.80
C VAL A 115 1.70 -7.63 19.66
N LYS A 116 0.89 -8.62 20.04
CA LYS A 116 1.35 -9.80 20.79
C LYS A 116 1.30 -11.03 19.90
N ARG A 117 2.43 -11.70 19.74
CA ARG A 117 2.47 -13.01 19.09
C ARG A 117 1.64 -14.04 19.88
N PRO A 118 0.73 -14.78 19.23
CA PRO A 118 0.08 -15.96 19.81
C PRO A 118 1.10 -17.05 20.15
N MET A 119 0.76 -17.99 21.05
CA MET A 119 1.68 -19.07 21.42
C MET A 119 2.13 -19.91 20.21
N ASP A 120 1.22 -20.17 19.28
CA ASP A 120 1.47 -20.97 18.07
C ASP A 120 2.05 -20.14 16.89
N GLY A 121 2.36 -18.86 17.13
CA GLY A 121 2.80 -17.93 16.09
C GLY A 121 1.66 -17.28 15.31
N PHE A 122 2.01 -16.50 14.29
CA PHE A 122 1.03 -15.89 13.39
C PHE A 122 0.73 -16.86 12.23
N ASN A 123 -0.53 -17.23 12.06
CA ASN A 123 -0.99 -17.93 10.86
C ASN A 123 -1.49 -16.91 9.84
N VAL A 124 -0.97 -16.96 8.61
CA VAL A 124 -1.35 -16.04 7.54
C VAL A 124 -2.84 -16.16 7.18
N GLU A 125 -3.40 -17.37 7.28
CA GLU A 125 -4.79 -17.64 6.93
C GLU A 125 -5.79 -16.96 7.86
N ASP A 126 -5.36 -16.58 9.07
CA ASP A 126 -6.19 -15.79 9.99
C ASP A 126 -6.44 -14.36 9.46
N PHE A 127 -5.64 -13.91 8.50
CA PHE A 127 -5.67 -12.56 7.94
C PHE A 127 -6.11 -12.52 6.47
N THR A 128 -6.37 -13.67 5.84
CA THR A 128 -6.70 -13.78 4.41
C THR A 128 -7.85 -14.72 4.16
N ASN A 129 -8.76 -14.34 3.26
CA ASN A 129 -9.81 -15.23 2.77
C ASN A 129 -9.36 -15.90 1.46
N ASN A 130 -9.06 -17.20 1.51
CA ASN A 130 -8.56 -17.99 0.37
C ASN A 130 -9.60 -18.20 -0.76
N GLU A 131 -10.88 -17.92 -0.52
CA GLU A 131 -11.90 -17.89 -1.57
C GLU A 131 -11.79 -16.62 -2.45
N VAL A 132 -11.21 -15.56 -1.88
CA VAL A 132 -11.10 -14.24 -2.50
C VAL A 132 -9.72 -14.01 -3.11
N VAL A 133 -8.66 -14.29 -2.34
CA VAL A 133 -7.26 -14.05 -2.74
C VAL A 133 -6.45 -15.33 -2.69
N ARG A 134 -5.39 -15.40 -3.49
CA ARG A 134 -4.38 -16.46 -3.40
C ARG A 134 -3.17 -15.99 -2.60
N LEU A 135 -2.66 -16.85 -1.74
CA LEU A 135 -1.35 -16.67 -1.11
C LEU A 135 -0.25 -16.96 -2.13
N VAL A 136 0.76 -16.09 -2.19
CA VAL A 136 1.97 -16.25 -3.02
C VAL A 136 3.26 -16.03 -2.23
#